data_AF-A0A833JBZ9-F1
#
_entry.id   AF-A0A833JBZ9-F1
#
_cell.length_a   1.000
_cell.length_b   1.000
_cell.length_c   1.000
_cell.angle_alpha   90.00
_cell.angle_beta   90.00
_cell.angle_gamma   90.00
#
_symmetry.space_group_name_H-M   'P 1'
#
loop_
_entity.id
_entity.type
_entity.pdbx_description
1 polymer ?
#
loop_
_entity_poly.entity_id
_entity_poly.type
_entity_poly.pdbx_seq_one_letter_code
_entity_poly.pdbx_strand_id
1 'polypeptide(L)'
;MIKIELVFIAVLISCIANSSTAKALFDTTYVYCSNQDNRRDWRWAVDENNIYVVASGNWKVIKKNSVYIDGFGFNSKTYFFMTTKDEFMRVSKYCKSNEIARPADNSNSSWYVFYHM
;
A
#
# COMPACT_ATOMS: atom_id res chain seq x y z
N MET A 1 24.62 -42.30 35.53
CA MET A 1 23.68 -41.17 35.74
C MET A 1 23.99 -39.94 34.87
N ILE A 2 24.67 -40.06 33.72
CA ILE A 2 25.11 -38.90 32.89
C ILE A 2 24.43 -38.86 31.50
N LYS A 3 23.79 -39.96 31.06
CA LYS A 3 23.24 -40.10 29.69
C LYS A 3 21.84 -39.49 29.48
N ILE A 4 21.10 -39.20 30.55
CA ILE A 4 19.69 -38.77 30.44
C ILE A 4 19.56 -37.25 30.21
N GLU A 5 20.53 -36.44 30.67
CA GLU A 5 20.47 -34.98 30.51
C GLU A 5 20.83 -34.49 29.10
N LEU A 6 21.65 -35.24 28.35
CA LEU A 6 22.05 -34.88 26.99
C LEU A 6 20.91 -35.00 25.96
N VAL A 7 19.88 -35.79 26.24
CA VAL A 7 18.73 -35.98 25.34
C VAL A 7 17.77 -34.79 25.38
N PHE A 8 17.63 -34.13 26.53
CA PHE A 8 16.73 -32.98 26.69
C PHE A 8 17.23 -31.71 25.99
N ILE A 9 18.55 -31.51 25.91
CA ILE A 9 19.13 -30.33 25.25
C ILE A 9 18.94 -30.40 23.72
N ALA A 10 18.97 -31.60 23.13
CA ALA A 10 18.80 -31.77 21.69
C ALA A 10 17.38 -31.45 21.19
N VAL A 11 16.34 -31.63 22.03
CA VAL A 11 14.94 -31.34 21.66
C VAL A 11 14.66 -29.84 21.64
N LEU A 12 15.22 -29.08 22.58
CA LEU A 12 15.04 -27.62 22.67
C LEU A 12 15.71 -26.85 21.52
N ILE A 13 16.75 -27.39 20.90
CA ILE A 13 17.47 -26.74 19.79
C ILE A 13 16.71 -26.87 18.46
N SER A 14 15.79 -27.84 18.32
CA SER A 14 15.05 -28.07 17.07
C SER A 14 13.83 -27.14 16.87
N CYS A 15 13.36 -26.45 17.92
CA CYS A 15 12.17 -25.58 17.83
C CYS A 15 12.47 -24.16 17.33
N ILE A 16 13.72 -23.81 17.07
CA ILE A 16 14.09 -22.51 16.44
C ILE A 16 14.22 -22.69 14.92
N ALA A 17 13.48 -23.64 14.34
CA ALA A 17 13.26 -23.70 12.90
C ALA A 17 12.48 -22.45 12.50
N ASN A 18 13.25 -21.48 11.99
CA ASN A 18 12.84 -20.18 11.48
C ASN A 18 11.44 -20.21 10.85
N SER A 19 10.47 -19.67 11.59
CA SER A 19 9.21 -19.21 11.01
C SER A 19 9.50 -17.93 10.24
N SER A 20 10.15 -18.03 9.08
CA SER A 20 10.26 -16.91 8.16
C SER A 20 8.88 -16.72 7.53
N THR A 21 7.98 -16.05 8.25
CA THR A 21 6.79 -15.47 7.65
C THR A 21 7.28 -14.54 6.55
N ALA A 22 6.98 -14.89 5.29
CA ALA A 22 7.22 -14.01 4.17
C ALA A 22 6.42 -12.72 4.44
N LYS A 23 7.11 -11.68 4.93
CA LYS A 23 6.52 -10.34 4.97
C LYS A 23 6.22 -10.00 3.52
N ALA A 24 4.94 -9.84 3.20
CA ALA A 24 4.56 -9.21 1.94
C ALA A 24 5.36 -7.91 1.83
N LEU A 25 6.15 -7.77 0.77
CA LEU A 25 6.88 -6.52 0.51
C LEU A 25 5.81 -5.45 0.27
N PHE A 26 5.63 -4.55 1.23
CA PHE A 26 4.79 -3.38 1.06
C PHE A 26 5.65 -2.28 0.45
N ASP A 27 5.26 -1.81 -0.73
CA ASP A 27 5.73 -0.55 -1.29
C ASP A 27 5.14 0.63 -0.53
N THR A 28 5.75 1.79 -0.71
CA THR A 28 5.25 3.06 -0.20
C THR A 28 5.13 4.10 -1.32
N THR A 29 4.18 5.01 -1.18
CA THR A 29 3.98 6.13 -2.12
C THR A 29 3.60 7.40 -1.36
N TYR A 30 3.99 8.57 -1.86
CA TYR A 30 3.50 9.83 -1.31
C TYR A 30 2.02 10.02 -1.67
N VAL A 31 1.34 10.88 -0.92
CA VAL A 31 -0.09 11.14 -1.15
C VAL A 31 -0.28 12.60 -1.56
N TYR A 32 -1.07 12.81 -2.61
CA TYR A 32 -1.57 14.13 -2.97
C TYR A 32 -3.10 14.18 -2.85
N CYS A 33 -3.61 15.36 -2.55
CA CYS A 33 -5.03 15.66 -2.49
C CYS A 33 -5.38 16.50 -3.72
N SER A 34 -6.45 16.14 -4.42
CA SER A 34 -6.93 16.88 -5.59
C SER A 34 -8.45 16.97 -5.57
N ASN A 35 -9.01 18.05 -6.10
CA ASN A 35 -10.45 18.13 -6.31
C ASN A 35 -10.91 17.08 -7.34
N GLN A 36 -12.09 16.49 -7.14
CA GLN A 36 -12.65 15.48 -8.03
C GLN A 36 -12.92 16.03 -9.44
N ASP A 37 -13.43 17.25 -9.51
CA ASP A 37 -13.85 17.94 -10.73
C ASP A 37 -12.70 18.73 -11.37
N ASN A 38 -11.75 19.22 -10.57
CA ASN A 38 -10.56 19.94 -11.04
C ASN A 38 -9.26 19.34 -10.50
N ARG A 39 -8.77 18.31 -11.19
CA ARG A 39 -7.52 17.60 -10.82
C ARG A 39 -6.24 18.42 -11.00
N ARG A 40 -6.31 19.57 -11.68
CA ARG A 40 -5.15 20.49 -11.80
C ARG A 40 -4.89 21.23 -10.51
N ASP A 41 -5.93 21.42 -9.71
CA ASP A 41 -5.82 21.93 -8.35
C ASP A 41 -5.49 20.75 -7.42
N TRP A 42 -4.21 20.61 -7.11
CA TRP A 42 -3.69 19.56 -6.25
C TRP A 42 -2.65 20.12 -5.29
N ARG A 43 -2.51 19.44 -4.16
CA ARG A 43 -1.48 19.72 -3.16
C ARG A 43 -0.99 18.43 -2.54
N TRP A 44 0.20 18.45 -1.96
CA TRP A 44 0.68 17.36 -1.14
C TRP A 44 -0.18 17.19 0.12
N ALA A 45 -0.44 15.95 0.51
CA ALA A 45 -0.95 15.64 1.82
C ALA A 45 0.22 15.76 2.82
N VAL A 46 0.02 16.56 3.86
CA VAL A 46 0.97 16.77 4.94
C VAL A 46 0.27 16.60 6.28
N ASP A 47 1.01 16.11 7.27
CA ASP A 47 0.51 16.00 8.65
C ASP A 47 0.63 17.32 9.42
N GLU A 48 0.28 17.28 10.71
CA GLU A 48 0.30 18.43 11.63
C GLU A 48 1.70 19.04 11.81
N ASN A 49 2.75 18.30 11.47
CA ASN A 49 4.15 18.73 11.53
C ASN A 49 4.70 19.15 10.16
N ASN A 50 3.85 19.29 9.14
CA ASN A 50 4.22 19.54 7.74
C ASN A 50 5.08 18.42 7.11
N ILE A 51 4.97 17.19 7.61
CA ILE A 51 5.67 16.03 7.01
C ILE A 51 4.77 15.42 5.94
N TYR A 52 5.36 15.07 4.78
CA TYR A 52 4.63 14.43 3.69
C TYR A 52 4.03 13.09 4.11
N VAL A 53 2.74 12.92 3.85
CA VAL A 53 2.02 11.68 4.14
C VAL A 53 2.41 10.62 3.13
N VAL A 54 2.76 9.44 3.65
CA VAL A 54 3.11 8.25 2.88
C VAL A 54 2.05 7.19 3.11
N ALA A 55 1.60 6.54 2.03
CA ALA A 55 0.71 5.39 2.03
C ALA A 55 1.51 4.09 1.78
N SER A 56 1.10 3.01 2.43
CA SER A 56 1.65 1.66 2.29
C SER A 56 0.74 0.81 1.41
N GLY A 57 1.32 -0.01 0.55
CA GLY A 57 0.54 -0.77 -0.42
C GLY A 57 1.42 -1.43 -1.46
N ASN A 58 0.89 -1.62 -2.66
CA ASN A 58 1.60 -2.25 -3.77
C ASN A 58 1.15 -1.65 -5.09
N TRP A 59 2.08 -1.36 -5.99
CA TRP A 59 1.74 -1.00 -7.37
C TRP A 59 1.29 -2.23 -8.15
N LYS A 60 0.13 -2.13 -8.81
CA LYS A 60 -0.40 -3.18 -9.68
C LYS A 60 -0.80 -2.58 -11.03
N VAL A 61 -0.47 -3.29 -12.10
CA VAL A 61 -0.93 -2.97 -13.46
C VAL A 61 -2.13 -3.83 -13.78
N ILE A 62 -3.26 -3.22 -14.12
CA ILE A 62 -4.39 -3.95 -14.67
C ILE A 62 -4.22 -4.00 -16.19
N LYS A 63 -4.05 -5.21 -16.73
CA LYS A 63 -4.11 -5.47 -18.18
C LYS A 63 -5.56 -5.75 -18.56
N LYS A 64 -6.01 -5.15 -19.67
CA LYS A 64 -7.39 -5.12 -20.20
C LYS A 64 -8.08 -6.49 -20.45
N ASN A 65 -7.46 -7.63 -20.16
CA ASN A 65 -8.01 -8.93 -20.59
C ASN A 65 -8.80 -9.74 -19.55
N SER A 66 -9.11 -9.23 -18.34
CA SER A 66 -10.03 -9.97 -17.45
C SER A 66 -10.62 -9.27 -16.22
N VAL A 67 -10.28 -8.01 -15.90
CA VAL A 67 -10.86 -7.35 -14.71
C VAL A 67 -11.38 -5.97 -15.09
N TYR A 68 -12.64 -5.91 -15.51
CA TYR A 68 -13.43 -4.69 -15.44
C TYR A 68 -13.66 -4.41 -13.95
N ILE A 69 -12.87 -3.49 -13.38
CA ILE A 69 -13.22 -2.89 -12.09
C ILE A 69 -14.28 -1.83 -12.41
N ASP A 70 -15.53 -2.16 -12.12
CA ASP A 70 -16.74 -1.33 -12.15
C ASP A 70 -16.67 -0.05 -13.00
N GLY A 71 -17.07 -0.17 -14.27
CA GLY A 71 -17.60 0.96 -15.04
C GLY A 71 -16.61 2.00 -15.57
N PHE A 72 -15.32 1.91 -15.23
CA PHE A 72 -14.31 2.82 -15.77
C PHE A 72 -13.57 2.19 -16.95
N GLY A 73 -13.73 2.77 -18.14
CA GLY A 73 -12.97 2.39 -19.34
C GLY A 73 -11.49 2.75 -19.18
N PHE A 74 -10.72 1.88 -18.54
CA PHE A 74 -9.28 2.10 -18.36
C PHE A 74 -8.52 1.82 -19.66
N ASN A 75 -7.57 2.70 -20.01
CA ASN A 75 -6.58 2.42 -21.05
C ASN A 75 -5.76 1.18 -20.70
N SER A 76 -5.20 0.53 -21.72
CA SER A 76 -4.61 -0.82 -21.68
C SER A 76 -3.46 -1.03 -20.67
N LYS A 77 -3.00 0.02 -19.99
CA LYS A 77 -2.04 0.00 -18.87
C LYS A 77 -2.41 1.09 -17.85
N THR A 78 -3.32 0.80 -16.92
CA THR A 78 -3.56 1.68 -15.76
C THR A 78 -2.91 1.07 -14.53
N TYR A 79 -2.10 1.84 -13.81
CA TYR A 79 -1.54 1.41 -12.55
C TYR A 79 -2.47 1.81 -11.41
N PHE A 80 -2.57 0.93 -10.42
CA PHE A 80 -3.30 1.18 -9.18
C PHE A 80 -2.34 0.98 -8.03
N PHE A 81 -2.49 1.81 -7.00
CA PHE A 81 -1.85 1.53 -5.73
C PHE A 81 -2.86 0.78 -4.88
N MET A 82 -2.67 -0.53 -4.76
CA MET A 82 -3.51 -1.38 -3.92
C MET A 82 -3.11 -1.20 -2.47
N THR A 83 -4.06 -0.79 -1.64
CA THR A 83 -3.86 -0.55 -0.22
C THR A 83 -5.03 -1.12 0.59
N THR A 84 -4.92 -1.15 1.91
CA THR A 84 -6.03 -1.58 2.77
C THR A 84 -7.04 -0.43 2.93
N LYS A 85 -8.29 -0.77 3.25
CA LYS A 85 -9.30 0.25 3.59
C LYS A 85 -8.83 1.17 4.73
N ASP A 86 -8.25 0.60 5.78
CA ASP A 86 -7.78 1.38 6.93
C ASP A 86 -6.67 2.35 6.56
N GLU A 87 -5.76 1.92 5.68
CA GLU A 87 -4.68 2.77 5.20
C GLU A 87 -5.22 3.90 4.31
N PHE A 88 -6.17 3.60 3.42
CA PHE A 88 -6.85 4.61 2.62
C PHE A 88 -7.57 5.65 3.51
N MET A 89 -8.29 5.21 4.55
CA MET A 89 -8.94 6.10 5.51
C MET A 89 -7.91 6.94 6.29
N ARG A 90 -6.79 6.31 6.72
CA ARG A 90 -5.71 6.98 7.45
C ARG A 90 -5.09 8.11 6.63
N VAL A 91 -4.87 7.92 5.33
CA VAL A 91 -4.27 8.97 4.49
C VAL A 91 -5.30 9.99 4.00
N SER A 92 -6.56 9.59 3.85
CA SER A 92 -7.63 10.49 3.38
C SER A 92 -7.97 11.60 4.37
N LYS A 93 -7.73 11.40 5.67
CA LYS A 93 -7.98 12.43 6.69
C LYS A 93 -7.15 13.71 6.51
N TYR A 94 -6.08 13.66 5.72
CA TYR A 94 -5.22 14.81 5.44
C TYR A 94 -5.67 15.61 4.20
N CYS A 95 -6.72 15.16 3.52
CA CYS A 95 -7.39 15.88 2.45
C CYS A 95 -8.58 16.69 2.98
N LYS A 96 -8.89 17.81 2.32
CA LYS A 96 -10.08 18.61 2.63
C LYS A 96 -11.34 17.83 2.26
N SER A 97 -12.49 18.25 2.78
CA SER A 97 -13.78 17.60 2.53
C SER A 97 -14.19 17.52 1.04
N ASN A 98 -13.65 18.41 0.20
CA ASN A 98 -13.89 18.44 -1.24
C ASN A 98 -12.70 17.87 -2.08
N GLU A 99 -11.73 17.24 -1.43
CA GLU A 99 -10.54 16.66 -2.06
C GLU A 99 -10.55 15.13 -1.90
N ILE A 100 -9.91 14.45 -2.86
CA ILE A 100 -9.70 13.00 -2.85
C ILE A 100 -8.20 12.72 -2.73
N ALA A 101 -7.85 11.82 -1.81
CA ALA A 101 -6.48 11.31 -1.67
C ALA A 101 -6.11 10.41 -2.85
N ARG A 102 -4.90 10.62 -3.39
CA ARG A 102 -4.37 9.87 -4.53
C ARG A 102 -2.89 9.53 -4.32
N PRO A 103 -2.44 8.36 -4.79
CA PRO A 103 -1.04 7.98 -4.69
C PRO A 103 -0.22 8.76 -5.73
N ALA A 104 0.88 9.34 -5.29
CA ALA A 104 1.84 10.05 -6.11
C ALA A 104 3.01 9.12 -6.47
N ASP A 105 3.09 8.75 -7.74
CA ASP A 105 4.31 8.14 -8.28
C ASP A 105 4.94 9.07 -9.31
N ASN A 106 6.25 9.23 -9.19
CA ASN A 106 7.06 9.98 -10.15
C ASN A 106 7.30 9.20 -11.46
N SER A 107 7.01 7.89 -11.48
CA SER A 107 7.56 7.01 -12.51
C SER A 107 6.92 7.13 -13.89
N ASN A 108 5.68 7.65 -14.03
CA ASN A 108 4.99 7.58 -15.32
C ASN A 108 3.89 8.64 -15.62
N SER A 109 3.84 9.77 -14.90
CA SER A 109 2.94 10.91 -15.20
C SER A 109 1.45 10.57 -15.35
N SER A 110 1.02 9.39 -14.91
CA SER A 110 -0.31 8.85 -15.14
C SER A 110 -1.14 8.94 -13.86
N TRP A 111 -2.44 9.17 -14.01
CA TRP A 111 -3.36 9.33 -12.89
C TRP A 111 -3.61 7.98 -12.22
N TYR A 112 -3.23 7.87 -10.95
CA TYR A 112 -3.38 6.65 -10.17
C TYR A 112 -4.51 6.78 -9.15
N VAL A 113 -5.13 5.64 -8.84
CA VAL A 113 -6.26 5.55 -7.90
C VAL A 113 -5.88 4.55 -6.82
N PHE A 114 -6.22 4.86 -5.57
CA PHE A 114 -6.20 3.86 -4.51
C PHE A 114 -7.30 2.85 -4.79
N TYR A 115 -6.93 1.58 -4.92
CA TYR A 115 -7.89 0.49 -4.90
C TYR A 115 -7.79 -0.20 -3.55
N HIS A 116 -8.88 -0.18 -2.79
CA HIS A 116 -8.93 -0.81 -1.47
C HIS A 116 -9.79 -2.07 -1.52
N MET A 117 -9.30 -3.14 -0.88
CA MET A 117 -10.07 -4.35 -0.58
C MET A 117 -10.46 -4.36 0.89
#